data_AF-A0A838JNY5-F1
#
_entry.id   AF-A0A838JNY5-F1
#
_cell.length_a   1.000
_cell.length_b   1.000
_cell.length_c   1.000
_cell.angle_alpha   90.00
_cell.angle_beta   90.00
_cell.angle_gamma   90.00
#
_symmetry.space_group_name_H-M   'P 1'
#
loop_
_entity.id
_entity.type
_entity.pdbx_description
1 polymer ?
#
loop_
_entity_poly.entity_id
_entity_poly.type
_entity_poly.pdbx_seq_one_letter_code
_entity_poly.pdbx_strand_id
1 'polypeptide(L)' 'MRIYGLDFTSAPGRRKPLIVLGCTLRGDSLRIDDSVTLTDFGGFEDFLQWPGPWVCGMDFPFGQPRSLVAALR' A
#
# COMPACT_ATOMS: atom_id res chain seq x y z
N MET A 1 -15.79 -8.36 -5.34
CA MET A 1 -14.37 -8.38 -4.96
C MET A 1 -13.91 -6.94 -4.83
N ARG A 2 -13.21 -6.60 -3.74
CA ARG A 2 -12.67 -5.26 -3.54
C ARG A 2 -11.25 -5.17 -4.07
N ILE A 3 -10.88 -4.04 -4.68
CA ILE A 3 -9.52 -3.79 -5.16
C ILE A 3 -8.94 -2.65 -4.34
N TYR A 4 -7.75 -2.85 -3.80
CA TYR A 4 -7.03 -1.84 -3.06
C TYR A 4 -5.78 -1.39 -3.82
N GLY A 5 -5.44 -0.12 -3.70
CA GLY A 5 -4.14 0.42 -4.11
C GLY A 5 -3.45 1.06 -2.91
N LEU A 6 -2.16 0.77 -2.72
CA LEU A 6 -1.36 1.33 -1.64
C LEU A 6 0.02 1.74 -2.16
N ASP A 7 0.41 2.98 -1.86
CA ASP A 7 1.78 3.48 -2.00
C ASP A 7 2.53 3.23 -0.68
N PHE A 8 3.56 2.38 -0.72
CA PHE A 8 4.23 1.92 0.50
C PHE A 8 5.40 2.82 0.90
N THR A 9 5.49 3.10 2.21
CA THR A 9 6.66 3.72 2.82
C THR A 9 7.24 2.80 3.89
N SER A 10 8.56 2.66 3.92
CA SER A 10 9.28 1.91 4.96
C SER A 10 9.34 2.64 6.31
N ALA A 11 8.81 3.86 6.39
CA ALA A 11 8.74 4.67 7.60
C ALA A 11 7.39 5.40 7.65
N PRO A 12 6.27 4.69 7.90
CA PRO A 12 4.97 5.31 8.07
C PRO A 12 4.95 6.18 9.32
N GLY A 13 4.23 7.29 9.24
CA GLY A 13 4.06 8.22 10.35
C GLY A 13 3.01 9.26 10.03
N ARG A 14 2.63 10.10 11.00
CA ARG A 14 1.62 11.16 10.79
C ARG A 14 1.93 12.11 9.63
N ARG A 15 3.22 12.36 9.37
CA ARG A 15 3.70 13.24 8.27
C ARG A 15 3.87 12.51 6.93
N LYS A 16 3.85 11.17 6.94
CA LYS A 16 4.01 10.32 5.77
C LYS A 16 3.20 9.03 5.99
N PRO A 17 1.86 9.10 5.99
CA PRO A 17 1.03 7.93 6.19
C PRO A 17 1.07 7.03 4.96
N LEU A 18 0.69 5.77 5.14
CA LEU A 18 0.25 4.90 4.05
C LEU A 18 -1.20 5.25 3.72
N ILE A 19 -1.53 5.38 2.44
CA ILE A 19 -2.90 5.60 1.98
C ILE A 19 -3.35 4.36 1.23
N VAL A 20 -4.41 3.72 1.72
CA VAL A 20 -5.08 2.61 1.06
C VAL A 20 -6.30 3.16 0.33
N LEU A 21 -6.33 3.10 -1.00
CA LEU A 21 -7.50 3.44 -1.80
C LEU A 21 -8.35 2.19 -2.03
N GLY A 22 -9.60 2.21 -1.57
CA GLY A 22 -10.57 1.16 -1.85
C GLY A 22 -11.33 1.45 -3.14
N CYS A 23 -11.37 0.46 -4.03
CA CYS A 23 -11.91 0.60 -5.37
C CYS A 23 -12.82 -0.57 -5.76
N THR A 24 -13.70 -0.29 -6.72
CA THR A 24 -14.51 -1.28 -7.44
C THR A 24 -14.23 -1.20 -8.93
N LEU A 25 -14.02 -2.36 -9.58
CA LEU A 25 -13.91 -2.46 -11.03
C LEU A 25 -15.30 -2.48 -11.68
N ARG A 26 -15.52 -1.61 -12.66
CA ARG A 26 -16.74 -1.54 -13.48
C ARG A 26 -16.34 -1.60 -14.96
N GLY A 27 -16.53 -2.76 -15.58
CA GLY A 27 -16.02 -3.01 -16.93
C GLY A 27 -14.48 -2.96 -16.93
N ASP A 28 -13.92 -2.00 -17.66
CA ASP A 28 -12.49 -1.71 -17.77
C ASP A 28 -12.02 -0.57 -16.85
N SER A 29 -12.94 0.03 -16.09
CA SER A 29 -12.70 1.26 -15.33
C SER A 29 -12.66 0.98 -13.84
N LEU A 30 -11.58 1.39 -13.17
CA LEU A 30 -11.44 1.31 -11.72
C LEU A 30 -12.02 2.58 -11.08
N ARG A 31 -13.01 2.42 -10.21
CA ARG A 31 -13.62 3.54 -9.47
C ARG A 31 -13.16 3.55 -8.03
N ILE A 32 -12.69 4.69 -7.54
CA ILE A 32 -12.38 4.90 -6.13
C ILE A 32 -13.69 5.08 -5.36
N ASP A 33 -13.84 4.33 -4.28
CA ASP A 33 -15.01 4.38 -3.40
C ASP A 33 -14.69 5.04 -2.05
N ASP A 34 -13.54 4.69 -1.47
CA ASP A 34 -13.07 5.24 -0.20
C ASP A 34 -11.54 5.20 -0.05
N SER A 35 -11.05 5.77 1.04
CA SER A 35 -9.63 5.75 1.40
C SER A 35 -9.44 5.56 2.89
N VAL A 36 -8.42 4.81 3.28
CA VAL A 36 -8.00 4.64 4.67
C VAL A 36 -6.56 5.12 4.84
N THR A 37 -6.35 5.93 5.87
CA THR A 37 -5.05 6.48 6.24
C THR A 37 -4.47 5.66 7.38
N LEU A 38 -3.29 5.07 7.17
CA LEU A 38 -2.60 4.25 8.16
C LEU A 38 -1.29 4.95 8.53
N THR A 39 -1.11 5.26 9.81
CA THR A 39 0.03 6.08 10.28
C THR A 39 1.18 5.26 10.85
N ASP A 40 1.04 3.94 10.92
CA ASP A 40 2.03 3.00 11.44
C ASP A 40 1.86 1.62 10.78
N PHE A 41 2.76 0.70 11.12
CA PHE A 41 2.69 -0.67 10.60
C PHE A 41 1.60 -1.50 11.25
N GLY A 42 1.16 -1.18 12.48
CA GLY A 42 0.05 -1.90 13.12
C GLY A 42 -1.23 -1.76 12.31
N GLY A 43 -1.58 -0.54 11.88
CA GLY A 43 -2.72 -0.31 11.00
C GLY A 43 -2.59 -1.00 9.64
N PHE A 44 -1.36 -1.15 9.12
CA PHE A 44 -1.10 -1.91 7.89
C PHE A 44 -1.28 -3.41 8.08
N GLU A 45 -0.79 -3.98 9.17
CA GLU A 45 -0.98 -5.39 9.52
C GLU A 45 -2.47 -5.72 9.75
N ASP A 46 -3.20 -4.83 10.42
CA ASP A 46 -4.65 -4.94 10.60
C ASP A 46 -5.38 -4.93 9.25
N PHE A 47 -4.96 -4.06 8.31
CA PHE A 47 -5.49 -4.04 6.95
C PHE A 47 -5.28 -5.39 6.22
N LEU A 48 -4.11 -6.01 6.34
CA LEU A 48 -3.82 -7.31 5.72
C LEU A 48 -4.71 -8.44 6.27
N GLN A 49 -5.25 -8.27 7.48
CA GLN A 49 -6.15 -9.23 8.14
C GLN A 49 -7.63 -9.00 7.77
N TRP A 50 -7.97 -7.96 7.00
CA TRP A 50 -9.37 -7.67 6.67
C TRP A 50 -10.04 -8.84 5.93
N PRO A 51 -11.31 -9.14 6.24
CA PRO A 51 -12.03 -10.24 5.61
C PRO A 51 -12.19 -10.03 4.10
N GLY A 52 -11.87 -11.08 3.33
CA GLY A 52 -11.97 -11.12 1.87
C GLY A 52 -13.39 -11.36 1.33
N PRO A 53 -13.55 -11.36 -0.01
CA PRO A 53 -12.49 -11.36 -1.01
C PRO A 53 -12.05 -9.96 -1.45
N TRP A 54 -10.74 -9.72 -1.40
CA TRP A 54 -10.09 -8.51 -1.92
C TRP A 54 -8.73 -8.83 -2.54
N VAL A 55 -8.23 -7.92 -3.38
CA VAL A 55 -6.85 -7.89 -3.89
C VAL A 55 -6.27 -6.51 -3.62
N CYS A 56 -4.96 -6.41 -3.41
CA CYS A 56 -4.28 -5.13 -3.21
C CYS A 56 -3.04 -5.05 -4.11
N GLY A 57 -2.93 -3.98 -4.89
CA GLY A 57 -1.69 -3.57 -5.54
C GLY A 57 -0.88 -2.70 -4.59
N MET A 58 0.35 -3.10 -4.29
CA MET A 58 1.25 -2.41 -3.35
C MET A 58 2.54 -2.02 -4.05
N ASP A 59 2.86 -0.71 -4.05
CA ASP A 59 4.13 -0.19 -4.57
C ASP A 59 5.23 -0.28 -3.50
N PHE A 60 5.84 -1.46 -3.40
CA PHE A 60 6.96 -1.67 -2.49
C PHE A 60 8.28 -1.18 -3.12
N PRO A 61 9.09 -0.38 -2.40
CA PRO A 61 10.39 0.05 -2.88
C PRO A 61 11.42 -1.07 -2.73
N PHE A 62 11.32 -2.14 -3.51
CA PHE A 62 12.27 -3.26 -3.52
C PHE A 62 13.65 -2.92 -4.13
N GLY A 63 13.94 -1.63 -4.31
CA GLY A 63 15.25 -1.16 -4.74
C GLY A 63 16.32 -1.38 -3.67
N GLN A 64 17.52 -1.76 -4.09
CA GLN A 64 18.65 -1.87 -3.17
C GLN A 64 19.05 -0.48 -2.65
N PRO A 65 19.35 -0.33 -1.34
CA PRO A 65 19.86 0.94 -0.81
C PRO A 65 21.09 1.41 -1.59
N ARG A 66 21.20 2.73 -1.82
CA ARG A 66 22.35 3.31 -2.55
C ARG A 66 23.69 2.90 -1.95
N SER A 67 23.77 2.80 -0.62
CA SER A 67 24.98 2.35 0.10
C SER A 67 25.36 0.92 -0.25
N LEU A 68 24.39 0.01 -0.34
CA LEU A 68 24.63 -1.38 -0.73
C LEU A 68 25.11 -1.47 -2.18
N VAL A 69 24.44 -0.77 -3.10
CA VAL A 69 24.85 -0.72 -4.51
C VAL A 69 26.27 -0.18 -4.65
N ALA A 70 26.65 0.82 -3.84
CA ALA A 70 28.00 1.38 -3.84
C ALA A 70 29.06 0.41 -3.29
N ALA A 71 28.72 -0.41 -2.30
CA ALA A 71 29.64 -1.38 -1.69
C ALA A 71 29.84 -2.66 -2.53
N LEU A 72 28.92 -2.95 -3.45
CA LEU A 72 28.96 -4.11 -4.35
C LEU A 72 29.52 -3.80 -5.75
N ARG A 73 29.91 -2.54 -5.99
CA ARG A 73 30.64 -2.13 -7.20
C ARG A 73 32.14 -2.27 -6.97
#